data_AF-A0A9W7CK60-F1
#
_entry.id   AF-A0A9W7CK60-F1
#
_cell.length_a   1.000
_cell.length_b   1.000
_cell.length_c   1.000
_cell.angle_alpha   90.00
_cell.angle_beta   90.00
_cell.angle_gamma   90.00
#
_symmetry.space_group_name_H-M   'P 1'
#
loop_
_entity.id
_entity.type
_entity.pdbx_description
1 polymer ?
#
loop_
_entity_poly.entity_id
_entity_poly.type
_entity_poly.pdbx_seq_one_letter_code
_entity_poly.pdbx_strand_id
1 'polypeptide(L)'
;MGTSEGIPAEVLQLLFTVRLKWGERTCYIHNIYAPNDAAARMSLFQRLPVDFENDAIHIVCGDFNLALDPVVDSITGERRPDSSVEPLRSWLSELNVVDVWRLHNPQERVYSGPIPRRNRLDYIFVCDSLVASSYENSQYHSWDESDHLAYHVELASWHHNRAWILETPKLAGANTRTKV
;
A
#
# COMPACT_ATOMS: atom_id res chain seq x y z
N MET A 1 -22.79 -27.22 -0.17
CA MET A 1 -23.12 -25.91 0.41
C MET A 1 -22.08 -25.64 1.49
N GLY A 2 -20.97 -25.00 1.11
CA GLY A 2 -19.95 -24.59 2.07
C GLY A 2 -20.42 -23.32 2.76
N THR A 3 -20.69 -23.41 4.06
CA THR A 3 -21.00 -22.25 4.88
C THR A 3 -19.76 -21.37 4.94
N SER A 4 -19.89 -20.12 4.51
CA SER A 4 -18.94 -19.06 4.77
C SER A 4 -18.80 -18.90 6.29
N GLU A 5 -17.76 -19.48 6.88
CA GLU A 5 -17.37 -19.11 8.24
C GLU A 5 -16.94 -17.65 8.19
N GLY A 6 -17.81 -16.78 8.68
CA GLY A 6 -17.58 -15.35 8.77
C GLY A 6 -16.30 -15.08 9.57
N ILE A 7 -15.55 -14.08 9.10
CA ILE A 7 -14.33 -13.60 9.75
C ILE A 7 -14.64 -13.28 11.23
N PRO A 8 -13.92 -13.87 12.21
CA PRO A 8 -14.11 -13.55 13.62
C PRO A 8 -13.96 -12.05 13.85
N ALA A 9 -14.85 -11.45 14.66
CA ALA A 9 -14.94 -9.99 14.83
C ALA A 9 -13.63 -9.32 15.29
N GLU A 10 -12.73 -10.05 15.94
CA GLU A 10 -11.41 -9.60 16.39
C GLU A 10 -10.43 -9.36 15.22
N VAL A 11 -10.63 -10.04 14.10
CA VAL A 11 -9.84 -9.87 12.85
C VAL A 11 -10.33 -8.67 12.03
N LEU A 12 -11.60 -8.28 12.20
CA LEU A 12 -12.23 -7.19 11.43
C LEU A 12 -11.68 -5.78 11.73
N GLN A 13 -10.84 -5.62 12.77
CA GLN A 13 -10.17 -4.34 13.06
C GLN A 13 -8.73 -4.28 12.53
N LEU A 14 -8.17 -5.40 12.05
CA LEU A 14 -6.75 -5.52 11.69
C LEU A 14 -6.51 -5.54 10.18
N LEU A 15 -7.57 -5.69 9.37
CA LEU A 15 -7.56 -5.53 7.92
C LEU A 15 -8.75 -4.67 7.49
N PHE A 16 -8.46 -3.59 6.78
CA PHE A 16 -9.46 -2.76 6.11
C PHE A 16 -9.17 -2.77 4.61
N THR A 17 -10.13 -3.22 3.80
CA THR A 17 -9.99 -3.24 2.33
C THR A 17 -11.01 -2.33 1.68
N VAL A 18 -10.54 -1.42 0.82
CA VAL A 18 -11.38 -0.57 -0.02
C VAL A 18 -11.22 -0.99 -1.46
N ARG A 19 -12.36 -1.16 -2.15
CA ARG A 19 -12.43 -1.37 -3.59
C ARG A 19 -12.74 -0.05 -4.29
N LEU A 20 -11.92 0.33 -5.26
CA LEU A 20 -12.08 1.54 -6.06
C LEU A 20 -11.74 1.29 -7.54
N LYS A 21 -11.88 2.33 -8.36
CA LYS A 21 -11.46 2.32 -9.77
C LYS A 21 -10.18 3.14 -9.96
N TRP A 22 -9.22 2.57 -10.67
CA TRP A 22 -7.99 3.24 -11.13
C TRP A 22 -7.97 3.23 -12.66
N GLY A 23 -8.43 4.31 -13.28
CA GLY A 23 -8.86 4.28 -14.68
C GLY A 23 -9.98 3.25 -14.86
N GLU A 24 -9.84 2.37 -15.84
CA GLU A 24 -10.81 1.29 -16.11
C GLU A 24 -10.64 0.06 -15.19
N ARG A 25 -9.46 -0.07 -14.56
CA ARG A 25 -9.12 -1.25 -13.73
C ARG A 25 -9.74 -1.14 -12.34
N THR A 26 -10.10 -2.30 -11.79
CA THR A 26 -10.44 -2.40 -10.36
C THR A 26 -9.15 -2.31 -9.55
N CYS A 27 -9.17 -1.56 -8.46
CA CYS A 27 -8.05 -1.41 -7.53
C CYS A 27 -8.53 -1.69 -6.10
N TYR A 28 -7.73 -2.44 -5.36
CA TYR A 28 -7.92 -2.71 -3.95
C TYR A 28 -6.80 -2.07 -3.15
N ILE A 29 -7.19 -1.34 -2.10
CA ILE A 29 -6.28 -0.87 -1.07
C ILE A 29 -6.55 -1.69 0.18
N HIS A 30 -5.54 -2.44 0.63
CA HIS A 30 -5.56 -3.26 1.83
C HIS A 30 -4.72 -2.59 2.91
N ASN A 31 -5.34 -2.01 3.93
CA ASN A 31 -4.65 -1.48 5.09
C ASN A 31 -4.63 -2.53 6.20
N ILE A 32 -3.45 -2.90 6.68
CA ILE A 32 -3.24 -3.91 7.71
C ILE A 32 -2.66 -3.24 8.97
N TYR A 33 -3.21 -3.57 10.12
CA TYR A 33 -2.59 -3.35 11.41
C TYR A 33 -2.39 -4.71 12.07
N ALA A 34 -1.22 -5.31 11.91
CA ALA A 34 -0.96 -6.67 12.35
C ALA A 34 -0.62 -6.70 13.85
N PRO A 35 -0.93 -7.80 14.57
CA PRO A 35 -0.66 -7.91 15.99
C PRO A 35 0.85 -8.01 16.31
N ASN A 36 1.21 -7.69 17.55
CA ASN A 36 2.59 -7.84 18.05
C ASN A 36 3.00 -9.31 18.27
N ASP A 37 2.04 -10.20 18.53
CA ASP A 37 2.30 -11.62 18.73
C ASP A 37 2.48 -12.36 17.39
N ALA A 38 3.55 -13.15 17.28
CA ALA A 38 3.91 -13.84 16.02
C ALA A 38 2.89 -14.92 15.62
N ALA A 39 2.29 -15.62 16.58
CA ALA A 39 1.28 -16.64 16.29
C ALA A 39 -0.04 -15.99 15.82
N ALA A 40 -0.42 -14.87 16.44
CA ALA A 40 -1.56 -14.06 16.01
C ALA A 40 -1.32 -13.46 14.61
N ARG A 41 -0.11 -12.96 14.30
CA ARG A 41 0.24 -12.48 12.95
C ARG A 41 0.15 -13.59 11.93
N MET A 42 0.73 -14.75 12.23
CA MET A 42 0.69 -15.92 11.36
C MET A 42 -0.77 -16.30 11.05
N SER A 43 -1.62 -16.37 12.07
CA SER A 43 -3.04 -16.67 11.91
C SER A 43 -3.80 -15.59 11.11
N LEU A 44 -3.47 -14.31 11.30
CA LEU A 44 -4.01 -13.21 10.48
C LEU A 44 -3.62 -13.40 9.01
N PHE A 45 -2.33 -13.54 8.72
CA PHE A 45 -1.79 -13.60 7.36
C PHE A 45 -2.29 -14.83 6.58
N GLN A 46 -2.46 -15.98 7.24
CA GLN A 46 -3.03 -17.19 6.62
C GLN A 46 -4.50 -17.04 6.20
N ARG A 47 -5.22 -16.04 6.74
CA ARG A 47 -6.65 -15.81 6.46
C ARG A 47 -6.89 -14.61 5.56
N LEU A 48 -5.83 -13.98 5.05
CA LEU A 48 -5.99 -12.84 4.16
C LEU A 48 -6.67 -13.29 2.85
N PRO A 49 -7.59 -12.46 2.31
CA PRO A 49 -8.33 -12.80 1.10
C PRO A 49 -7.39 -12.92 -0.10
N VAL A 50 -7.70 -13.85 -1.00
CA VAL A 50 -6.98 -14.07 -2.28
C VAL A 50 -7.92 -14.08 -3.49
N ASP A 51 -9.24 -14.12 -3.25
CA ASP A 51 -10.24 -14.17 -4.31
C ASP A 51 -10.62 -12.75 -4.75
N PHE A 52 -9.98 -12.29 -5.82
CA PHE A 52 -10.16 -10.96 -6.42
C PHE A 52 -10.39 -11.08 -7.92
N GLU A 53 -10.92 -10.02 -8.55
CA GLU A 53 -11.06 -10.00 -10.00
C GLU A 53 -9.70 -10.14 -10.69
N ASN A 54 -9.67 -10.88 -11.80
CA ASN A 54 -8.50 -10.95 -12.67
C ASN A 54 -8.05 -9.53 -13.08
N ASP A 55 -6.74 -9.34 -13.14
CA ASP A 55 -6.08 -8.07 -13.49
C ASP A 55 -6.39 -6.90 -12.53
N ALA A 56 -6.92 -7.17 -11.33
CA ALA A 56 -7.05 -6.16 -10.30
C ALA A 56 -5.68 -5.60 -9.89
N ILE A 57 -5.66 -4.30 -9.58
CA ILE A 57 -4.52 -3.62 -8.97
C ILE A 57 -4.63 -3.83 -7.46
N HIS A 58 -3.50 -4.13 -6.82
CA HIS A 58 -3.40 -4.26 -5.37
C HIS A 58 -2.38 -3.26 -4.82
N ILE A 59 -2.80 -2.53 -3.80
CA ILE A 59 -1.95 -1.73 -2.93
C ILE A 59 -2.17 -2.27 -1.52
N VAL A 60 -1.11 -2.72 -0.88
CA VAL A 60 -1.13 -3.23 0.49
C VAL A 60 -0.31 -2.27 1.34
N CYS A 61 -0.84 -1.80 2.46
CA CYS A 61 -0.15 -0.87 3.33
C CYS A 61 -0.44 -1.11 4.81
N GLY A 62 0.34 -0.46 5.67
CA GLY A 62 0.08 -0.37 7.10
C GLY A 62 1.26 -0.86 7.95
N ASP A 63 0.99 -1.10 9.23
CA ASP A 63 1.96 -1.60 10.21
C ASP A 63 1.80 -3.12 10.36
N PHE A 64 2.85 -3.83 9.97
CA PHE A 64 2.90 -5.29 9.96
C PHE A 64 3.45 -5.88 11.25
N ASN A 65 3.92 -5.05 12.19
CA ASN A 65 4.60 -5.47 13.41
C ASN A 65 5.66 -6.57 13.15
N LEU A 66 6.31 -6.48 11.98
CA LEU A 66 7.23 -7.48 11.44
C LEU A 66 8.34 -6.79 10.64
N ALA A 67 9.60 -7.11 10.95
CA ALA A 67 10.73 -6.78 10.08
C ALA A 67 10.87 -7.87 9.00
N LEU A 68 10.57 -7.54 7.73
CA LEU A 68 10.45 -8.51 6.65
C LEU A 68 11.81 -9.08 6.20
N ASP A 69 12.85 -8.25 6.16
CA ASP A 69 14.24 -8.68 6.09
C ASP A 69 15.00 -8.24 7.35
N PRO A 70 15.22 -9.14 8.33
CA PRO A 70 15.90 -8.79 9.57
C PRO A 70 17.28 -8.17 9.39
N VAL A 71 17.98 -8.39 8.26
CA VAL A 71 19.33 -7.86 8.02
C VAL A 71 19.32 -6.35 7.78
N VAL A 72 18.28 -5.82 7.15
CA VAL A 72 18.18 -4.40 6.74
C VAL A 72 17.01 -3.67 7.39
N ASP A 73 16.00 -4.41 7.82
CA ASP A 73 14.79 -3.89 8.47
C ASP A 73 14.88 -3.95 10.00
N SER A 74 16.00 -4.40 10.58
CA SER A 74 16.24 -4.37 12.02
C SER A 74 17.64 -3.86 12.36
N ILE A 75 17.76 -3.12 13.46
CA ILE A 75 19.06 -2.65 13.97
C ILE A 75 19.97 -3.79 14.42
N THR A 76 19.41 -4.88 14.93
CA THR A 76 20.21 -6.03 15.42
C THR A 76 20.75 -6.87 14.27
N GLY A 77 20.08 -6.86 13.11
CA GLY A 77 20.43 -7.76 12.00
C GLY A 77 20.14 -9.24 12.28
N GLU A 78 19.56 -9.56 13.45
CA GLU A 78 19.43 -10.95 13.92
C GLU A 78 18.34 -11.68 13.15
N ARG A 79 18.72 -12.75 12.45
CA ARG A 79 17.79 -13.66 11.78
C ARG A 79 17.16 -14.60 12.81
N ARG A 80 16.15 -14.10 13.53
CA ARG A 80 15.29 -14.92 14.36
C ARG A 80 14.18 -15.52 13.48
N PRO A 81 13.89 -16.82 13.58
CA PRO A 81 12.74 -17.38 12.90
C PRO A 81 11.45 -16.69 13.39
N ASP A 82 10.70 -16.13 12.46
CA ASP A 82 9.35 -15.62 12.71
C ASP A 82 8.39 -16.36 11.77
N SER A 83 7.49 -17.15 12.35
CA SER A 83 6.56 -18.01 11.62
C SER A 83 5.53 -17.23 10.81
N SER A 84 5.37 -15.93 11.05
CA SER A 84 4.45 -15.08 10.30
C SER A 84 5.02 -14.59 8.96
N VAL A 85 6.34 -14.67 8.75
CA VAL A 85 6.98 -14.18 7.52
C VAL A 85 6.49 -14.91 6.27
N GLU A 86 6.46 -16.24 6.28
CA GLU A 86 6.12 -17.00 5.07
C GLU A 86 4.65 -16.85 4.65
N PRO A 87 3.65 -16.91 5.56
CA PRO A 87 2.28 -16.61 5.18
C PRO A 87 2.11 -15.20 4.57
N LEU A 88 2.80 -14.19 5.11
CA LEU A 88 2.78 -12.85 4.54
C LEU A 88 3.40 -12.84 3.12
N ARG A 89 4.58 -13.45 2.94
CA ARG A 89 5.25 -13.53 1.63
C ARG A 89 4.40 -14.24 0.59
N SER A 90 3.77 -15.36 0.96
CA SER A 90 2.84 -16.08 0.09
C SER A 90 1.70 -15.17 -0.34
N TRP A 91 1.06 -14.46 0.60
CA TRP A 91 -0.05 -13.57 0.27
C TRP A 91 0.37 -12.39 -0.62
N LEU A 92 1.51 -11.74 -0.33
CA LEU A 92 2.05 -10.67 -1.18
C LEU A 92 2.38 -11.18 -2.59
N SER A 93 2.87 -12.42 -2.70
CA SER A 93 3.13 -13.08 -3.99
C SER A 93 1.85 -13.38 -4.77
N GLU A 94 0.78 -13.85 -4.11
CA GLU A 94 -0.53 -14.07 -4.75
C GLU A 94 -1.10 -12.78 -5.34
N LEU A 95 -0.88 -11.64 -4.67
CA LEU A 95 -1.31 -10.32 -5.16
C LEU A 95 -0.34 -9.68 -6.16
N ASN A 96 0.79 -10.32 -6.45
CA ASN A 96 1.87 -9.81 -7.28
C ASN A 96 2.32 -8.38 -6.89
N VAL A 97 2.44 -8.14 -5.58
CA VAL A 97 2.87 -6.85 -5.02
C VAL A 97 4.31 -6.90 -4.53
N VAL A 98 5.03 -5.79 -4.68
CA VAL A 98 6.45 -5.65 -4.30
C VAL A 98 6.62 -4.56 -3.25
N ASP A 99 7.62 -4.70 -2.39
CA ASP A 99 8.00 -3.66 -1.42
C ASP A 99 8.62 -2.48 -2.17
N VAL A 100 7.86 -1.38 -2.26
CA VAL A 100 8.25 -0.21 -3.05
C VAL A 100 9.53 0.43 -2.50
N TRP A 101 9.71 0.48 -1.17
CA TRP A 101 10.91 1.09 -0.59
C TRP A 101 12.14 0.23 -0.91
N ARG A 102 12.03 -1.07 -0.65
CA ARG A 102 13.16 -2.00 -0.82
C ARG A 102 13.57 -2.16 -2.28
N LEU A 103 12.62 -2.05 -3.21
CA LEU A 103 12.90 -2.07 -4.65
C LEU A 103 13.89 -0.96 -5.06
N HIS A 104 13.67 0.27 -4.56
CA HIS A 104 14.49 1.43 -4.92
C HIS A 104 15.66 1.68 -3.96
N ASN A 105 15.62 1.10 -2.74
CA ASN A 105 16.62 1.28 -1.70
C ASN A 105 17.09 -0.08 -1.15
N PRO A 106 17.71 -0.95 -1.97
CA PRO A 106 17.91 -2.36 -1.66
C PRO A 106 18.74 -2.61 -0.40
N GLN A 107 19.68 -1.73 -0.08
CA GLN A 107 20.58 -1.88 1.08
C GLN A 107 20.36 -0.81 2.15
N GLU A 108 19.49 0.17 1.90
CA GLU A 108 19.28 1.25 2.87
C GLU A 108 18.47 0.75 4.06
N ARG A 109 18.78 1.32 5.21
CA ARG A 109 18.14 1.00 6.48
C ARG A 109 17.30 2.20 6.90
N VAL A 110 16.02 1.96 7.09
CA VAL A 110 15.07 2.91 7.68
C VAL A 110 14.28 2.15 8.73
N TYR A 111 14.03 2.78 9.87
CA TYR A 111 13.30 2.17 10.98
C TYR A 111 12.07 3.01 11.27
N SER A 112 10.90 2.44 11.01
CA SER A 112 9.62 3.13 11.05
C SER A 112 8.81 2.84 12.32
N GLY A 113 9.15 1.80 13.08
CA GLY A 113 8.43 1.42 14.29
C GLY A 113 8.60 2.40 15.47
N PRO A 114 8.08 2.04 16.66
CA PRO A 114 8.03 2.90 17.84
C PRO A 114 9.40 3.45 18.26
N ILE A 115 9.41 4.63 18.87
CA ILE A 115 10.61 5.21 19.48
C ILE A 115 11.02 4.39 20.73
N PRO A 116 12.31 3.99 20.89
CA PRO A 116 13.43 4.23 19.98
C PRO A 116 13.38 3.29 18.77
N ARG A 117 13.38 3.86 17.56
CA ARG A 117 13.11 3.13 16.31
C ARG A 117 14.19 2.09 16.04
N ARG A 118 13.79 0.81 16.08
CA ARG A 118 14.70 -0.34 15.88
C ARG A 118 14.40 -1.18 14.66
N ASN A 119 13.17 -1.13 14.17
CA ASN A 119 12.70 -1.98 13.09
C ASN A 119 11.93 -1.16 12.04
N ARG A 120 11.96 -1.58 10.78
CA ARG A 120 10.97 -1.19 9.76
C ARG A 120 9.75 -2.08 9.93
N LEU A 121 8.64 -1.49 10.34
CA LEU A 121 7.38 -2.20 10.60
C LEU A 121 6.27 -1.75 9.64
N ASP A 122 6.44 -0.59 9.02
CA ASP A 122 5.43 0.07 8.20
C ASP A 122 5.83 -0.06 6.73
N TYR A 123 4.95 -0.65 5.93
CA TYR A 123 5.22 -0.98 4.53
C TYR A 123 4.09 -0.49 3.64
N ILE A 124 4.44 -0.25 2.38
CA ILE A 124 3.52 -0.07 1.26
C ILE A 124 4.06 -0.97 0.15
N PHE A 125 3.27 -1.99 -0.19
CA PHE A 125 3.48 -2.87 -1.33
C PHE A 125 2.52 -2.48 -2.44
N VAL A 126 2.99 -2.48 -3.67
CA VAL A 126 2.20 -2.10 -4.84
C VAL A 126 2.40 -3.14 -5.93
N CYS A 127 1.36 -3.44 -6.71
CA CYS A 127 1.48 -4.42 -7.78
C CYS A 127 2.56 -4.01 -8.80
N ASP A 128 3.37 -4.98 -9.23
CA ASP A 128 4.56 -4.74 -10.05
C ASP A 128 4.24 -3.90 -11.30
N SER A 129 3.11 -4.19 -11.96
CA SER A 129 2.66 -3.44 -13.14
C SER A 129 2.38 -1.96 -12.87
N LEU A 130 1.89 -1.61 -11.68
CA LEU A 130 1.60 -0.22 -11.32
C LEU A 130 2.88 0.50 -10.90
N VAL A 131 3.79 -0.18 -10.19
CA VAL A 131 5.11 0.38 -9.89
C VAL A 131 5.85 0.73 -11.18
N ALA A 132 5.91 -0.22 -12.12
CA ALA A 132 6.61 -0.03 -13.40
C ALA A 132 6.04 1.11 -14.26
N SER A 133 4.74 1.43 -14.11
CA SER A 133 4.07 2.42 -14.95
C SER A 133 3.83 3.77 -14.27
N SER A 134 3.87 3.84 -12.94
CA SER A 134 3.42 5.04 -12.21
C SER A 134 4.28 5.45 -11.03
N TYR A 135 5.28 4.66 -10.62
CA TYR A 135 6.14 5.05 -9.50
C TYR A 135 6.94 6.32 -9.80
N GLU A 136 6.86 7.29 -8.90
CA GLU A 136 7.71 8.49 -8.94
C GLU A 136 8.67 8.53 -7.75
N ASN A 137 8.19 8.22 -6.54
CA ASN A 137 8.96 8.43 -5.31
C ASN A 137 8.39 7.63 -4.12
N SER A 138 9.23 7.38 -3.11
CA SER A 138 8.81 6.81 -1.82
C SER A 138 9.68 7.32 -0.68
N GLN A 139 9.06 7.72 0.44
CA GLN A 139 9.75 8.38 1.54
C GLN A 139 9.11 8.07 2.89
N TYR A 140 9.95 7.90 3.91
CA TYR A 140 9.54 7.88 5.31
C TYR A 140 9.74 9.26 5.93
N HIS A 141 8.76 9.74 6.68
CA HIS A 141 8.83 11.03 7.38
C HIS A 141 8.36 10.90 8.83
N SER A 142 8.96 11.69 9.71
CA SER A 142 8.50 11.80 11.09
C SER A 142 7.16 12.51 11.15
N TRP A 143 6.33 12.10 12.10
CA TRP A 143 5.09 12.77 12.45
C TRP A 143 5.08 12.99 13.96
N ASP A 144 5.03 14.24 14.41
CA ASP A 144 5.25 14.61 15.82
C ASP A 144 4.22 13.99 16.78
N GLU A 145 3.03 13.65 16.26
CA GLU A 145 1.96 13.00 17.01
C GLU A 145 2.04 11.46 17.02
N SER A 146 3.09 10.86 16.43
CA SER A 146 3.27 9.41 16.34
C SER A 146 4.67 8.97 16.79
N ASP A 147 4.73 7.81 17.44
CA ASP A 147 5.98 7.10 17.71
C ASP A 147 6.51 6.34 16.48
N HIS A 148 5.70 6.16 15.44
CA HIS A 148 6.10 5.62 14.15
C HIS A 148 6.55 6.70 13.16
N LEU A 149 7.23 6.30 12.08
CA LEU A 149 7.35 7.12 10.87
C LEU A 149 6.16 6.85 9.96
N ALA A 150 5.65 7.91 9.33
CA ALA A 150 4.70 7.77 8.25
C ALA A 150 5.42 7.39 6.95
N TYR A 151 4.88 6.40 6.23
CA TYR A 151 5.40 5.99 4.93
C TYR A 151 4.53 6.52 3.80
N HIS A 152 5.15 7.18 2.82
CA HIS A 152 4.50 7.78 1.67
C HIS A 152 5.07 7.20 0.37
N VAL A 153 4.18 6.88 -0.57
CA VAL A 153 4.51 6.48 -1.95
C VAL A 153 3.73 7.37 -2.91
N GLU A 154 4.44 7.95 -3.88
CA GLU A 154 3.86 8.77 -4.93
C GLU A 154 3.72 7.94 -6.22
N LEU A 155 2.48 7.87 -6.72
CA LEU A 155 2.12 7.19 -7.96
C LEU A 155 1.49 8.21 -8.92
N ALA A 156 2.18 8.57 -10.00
CA ALA A 156 1.68 9.49 -11.02
C ALA A 156 1.17 8.74 -12.26
N SER A 157 0.14 9.28 -12.90
CA SER A 157 -0.26 8.81 -14.23
C SER A 157 0.38 9.70 -15.30
N TRP A 158 1.01 9.08 -16.30
CA TRP A 158 1.63 9.75 -17.47
C TRP A 158 0.67 10.67 -18.26
N HIS A 159 -0.63 10.63 -17.99
CA HIS A 159 -1.62 11.51 -18.61
C HIS A 159 -1.65 12.93 -18.02
N HIS A 160 -0.96 13.22 -16.92
CA HIS A 160 -0.93 14.56 -16.31
C HIS A 160 0.12 15.52 -16.89
N ASN A 161 0.94 15.10 -17.87
CA ASN A 161 1.82 15.99 -18.64
C ASN A 161 1.15 16.57 -19.91
N ARG A 162 -0.18 16.70 -19.92
CA ARG A 162 -0.85 17.68 -20.80
C ARG A 162 -1.31 18.84 -19.93
N ALA A 163 -0.63 19.97 -20.12
CA ALA A 163 -1.00 21.27 -19.59
C ALA A 163 -2.53 21.43 -19.57
N TRP A 164 -3.08 21.80 -18.41
CA TRP A 164 -4.47 22.22 -18.28
C TRP A 164 -4.70 23.44 -19.17
N ILE A 165 -5.13 23.24 -20.41
CA ILE A 165 -5.80 24.29 -21.17
C ILE A 165 -7.23 24.30 -20.64
N LEU A 166 -7.51 25.28 -19.77
CA LEU A 166 -8.88 25.68 -19.44
C LEU A 166 -9.54 26.16 -20.74
N GLU A 167 -10.25 25.28 -21.43
CA GLU A 167 -11.23 25.69 -22.42
C GLU A 167 -12.42 26.31 -21.69
N THR A 168 -12.39 27.63 -21.51
CA THR A 168 -13.58 28.38 -21.11
C THR A 168 -14.70 28.10 -22.13
N PRO A 169 -15.92 27.73 -21.71
CA PRO A 169 -17.03 27.56 -22.62
C PRO A 169 -17.29 28.89 -23.33
N LYS A 170 -17.27 28.88 -24.68
CA LYS A 170 -17.83 29.99 -25.45
C LYS A 170 -19.32 30.07 -25.14
N LEU A 171 -19.71 31.04 -24.32
CA LEU A 171 -21.11 31.41 -24.15
C LEU A 171 -21.67 31.77 -25.52
N ALA A 172 -22.68 31.00 -25.94
CA ALA A 172 -23.46 31.29 -27.11
C ALA A 172 -24.28 32.58 -26.88
N GLY A 173 -24.10 33.55 -27.77
CA GLY A 173 -25.12 34.54 -28.09
C GLY A 173 -25.02 35.90 -27.38
N ALA A 174 -24.47 36.89 -28.09
CA ALA A 174 -25.04 38.23 -28.09
C ALA A 174 -25.06 38.74 -29.53
N ASN A 175 -26.21 38.57 -30.15
CA ASN A 175 -26.56 39.10 -31.45
C ASN A 175 -26.78 40.60 -31.30
N THR A 176 -25.93 41.44 -31.90
CA THR A 176 -26.27 42.84 -32.18
C THR A 176 -25.84 43.20 -33.61
N ARG A 177 -26.79 43.09 -34.55
CA ARG A 177 -26.95 44.10 -35.61
C ARG A 177 -27.20 45.45 -34.89
N THR A 178 -26.73 46.62 -35.33
CA THR A 178 -27.03 47.25 -36.61
C THR A 178 -26.29 48.60 -36.73
N LYS A 179 -26.08 49.07 -37.98
CA LYS A 179 -26.06 50.48 -38.48
C LYS A 179 -24.90 51.37 -38.00
N VAL A 180 -24.14 52.11 -38.83
CA VAL A 180 -24.19 52.53 -40.25
C VAL A 180 -22.76 52.52 -40.77
#